data_AF-A0A942J004-F1
#
_entry.id   AF-A0A942J004-F1
#
_cell.length_a   1.000
_cell.length_b   1.000
_cell.length_c   1.000
_cell.angle_alpha   90.00
_cell.angle_beta   90.00
_cell.angle_gamma   90.00
#
_symmetry.space_group_name_H-M   'P 1'
#
loop_
_entity.id
_entity.type
_entity.pdbx_description
1 polymer ?
#
loop_
_entity_poly.entity_id
_entity_poly.type
_entity_poly.pdbx_seq_one_letter_code
_entity_poly.pdbx_strand_id
1 'polypeptide(L)' 'MDNIEQRVKKIVAEQLGVNEADIKNESSFVDDLGADSLDTVELVMALEEEFECEI' A
#
# COMPACT_ATOMS: atom_id res chain seq x y z
N MET A 1 10.05 -13.27 -11.56
CA MET A 1 8.71 -13.35 -10.96
C MET A 1 8.62 -12.15 -10.06
N ASP A 2 8.00 -11.07 -10.54
CA ASP A 2 7.77 -9.91 -9.69
C ASP A 2 6.87 -10.36 -8.55
N ASN A 3 7.39 -10.26 -7.33
CA ASN A 3 6.69 -10.72 -6.15
C ASN A 3 5.55 -9.74 -5.88
N ILE A 4 4.33 -10.24 -5.70
CA ILE A 4 3.14 -9.42 -5.38
C ILE A 4 3.45 -8.48 -4.20
N GLU A 5 4.19 -8.97 -3.21
CA GLU A 5 4.69 -8.18 -2.08
C GLU A 5 5.45 -6.92 -2.50
N GLN A 6 6.34 -6.99 -3.49
CA GLN A 6 7.10 -5.83 -3.95
C GLN A 6 6.20 -4.81 -4.64
N ARG A 7 5.23 -5.26 -5.44
CA ARG A 7 4.25 -4.38 -6.10
C ARG A 7 3.38 -3.65 -5.06
N VAL A 8 2.88 -4.38 -4.06
CA VAL A 8 2.08 -3.80 -2.97
C VAL A 8 2.92 -2.79 -2.18
N LYS A 9 4.15 -3.14 -1.76
CA LYS A 9 5.03 -2.23 -1.01
C LYS A 9 5.32 -0.95 -1.78
N LYS A 10 5.56 -1.06 -3.09
CA LYS A 10 5.80 0.10 -3.95
C LYS A 10 4.60 1.04 -3.99
N ILE A 11 3.38 0.52 -4.19
CA ILE A 11 2.16 1.34 -4.20
C ILE A 11 1.96 2.03 -2.86
N VAL A 12 2.13 1.28 -1.77
CA VAL A 12 1.98 1.82 -0.40
C VAL A 12 3.01 2.91 -0.12
N ALA A 13 4.26 2.72 -0.54
CA ALA A 13 5.32 3.72 -0.41
C ALA A 13 5.01 4.99 -1.21
N GLU A 14 4.55 4.84 -2.46
CA GLU A 14 4.19 5.98 -3.32
C GLU A 14 2.96 6.73 -2.81
N GLN A 15 1.91 6.02 -2.37
CA GLN A 15 0.67 6.63 -1.91
C GLN A 15 0.81 7.32 -0.55
N LEU A 16 1.47 6.66 0.41
CA LEU A 16 1.63 7.19 1.77
C LEU A 16 2.89 8.05 1.93
N GLY A 17 3.72 8.17 0.90
CA GLY A 17 4.97 8.94 0.95
C GLY A 17 6.00 8.38 1.94
N VAL A 18 5.95 7.07 2.20
CA VAL A 18 6.86 6.37 3.12
C VAL A 18 7.91 5.57 2.33
N ASN A 19 8.99 5.17 2.99
CA ASN A 19 10.02 4.37 2.34
C ASN A 19 9.61 2.89 2.30
N GLU A 20 9.79 2.21 1.16
CA GLU A 20 9.53 0.77 1.03
C GLU A 20 10.27 -0.07 2.10
N ALA A 21 11.45 0.39 2.53
CA ALA A 21 12.25 -0.26 3.56
C ALA A 21 11.60 -0.19 4.96
N ASP A 22 10.73 0.79 5.20
CA ASP A 22 10.03 0.98 6.48
C ASP A 22 8.71 0.17 6.53
N ILE A 23 8.24 -0.33 5.38
CA ILE A 23 7.02 -1.13 5.26
C ILE A 23 7.32 -2.60 5.60
N LYS A 24 6.77 -3.06 6.73
CA LYS A 24 6.81 -4.48 7.12
C LYS A 24 5.48 -5.13 6.79
N ASN A 25 5.50 -6.45 6.59
CA ASN A 25 4.27 -7.21 6.34
C ASN A 25 3.34 -7.25 7.57
N GLU A 26 3.88 -6.88 8.73
CA GLU A 26 3.20 -6.78 10.02
C GLU A 26 2.70 -5.36 10.29
N SER A 27 3.10 -4.37 9.48
CA SER A 27 2.79 -2.96 9.72
C SER A 27 1.29 -2.68 9.56
N SER A 28 0.75 -1.90 10.50
CA SER A 28 -0.58 -1.30 10.38
C SER A 28 -0.51 -0.10 9.44
N PHE A 29 -1.36 -0.05 8.42
CA PHE A 29 -1.44 1.10 7.52
C PHE A 29 -1.77 2.40 8.27
N VAL A 30 -2.64 2.32 9.28
CA VAL A 30 -3.06 3.48 10.07
C VAL A 30 -2.07 3.79 11.18
N ASP A 31 -1.73 2.79 12.00
CA ASP A 31 -0.95 3.04 13.23
C ASP A 31 0.56 3.20 12.95
N ASP A 32 1.11 2.45 12.00
CA ASP A 32 2.55 2.45 11.70
C ASP A 32 2.91 3.33 10.50
N LEU A 33 2.07 3.34 9.47
CA LEU A 33 2.31 4.11 8.23
C LEU A 33 1.58 5.45 8.22
N GLY A 34 0.72 5.72 9.21
CA GLY A 34 0.05 7.00 9.38
C GLY A 34 -1.02 7.30 8.34
N ALA A 35 -1.53 6.29 7.63
CA ALA A 35 -2.61 6.44 6.67
C ALA A 35 -3.90 6.87 7.39
N ASP A 36 -4.54 7.91 6.89
CA ASP A 36 -5.86 8.31 7.36
C ASP A 36 -6.97 7.52 6.63
N SER A 37 -8.23 7.78 7.01
CA SER A 37 -9.38 7.10 6.39
C SER A 37 -9.50 7.36 4.87
N LEU A 38 -9.04 8.51 4.38
CA LEU A 38 -9.05 8.82 2.95
C LEU A 38 -7.89 8.09 2.25
N ASP A 39 -6.70 8.15 2.82
CA ASP A 39 -5.51 7.46 2.31
C ASP A 39 -5.77 5.96 2.12
N THR A 40 -6.46 5.32 3.09
CA THR A 40 -6.81 3.89 2.98
C THR A 40 -7.75 3.59 1.81
N VAL A 41 -8.70 4.48 1.49
CA VAL A 41 -9.62 4.31 0.35
C VAL A 41 -8.87 4.49 -0.96
N GLU A 42 -8.01 5.51 -1.06
CA GLU A 42 -7.20 5.76 -2.24
C GLU A 42 -6.20 4.62 -2.49
N LEU A 43 -5.59 4.10 -1.42
CA LEU A 43 -4.69 2.95 -1.48
C LEU A 43 -5.40 1.70 -2.03
N VAL A 44 -6.63 1.43 -1.58
CA VAL A 44 -7.43 0.29 -2.09
C VAL A 44 -7.74 0.47 -3.57
N MET A 45 -8.18 1.66 -4.01
CA MET A 45 -8.43 1.91 -5.43
C MET A 45 -7.17 1.74 -6.28
N ALA A 46 -6.01 2.24 -5.82
CA ALA A 46 -4.74 2.09 -6.54
C ALA A 46 -4.32 0.63 -6.67
N LEU A 47 -4.56 -0.18 -5.63
CA LEU A 47 -4.32 -1.62 -5.66
C LEU A 47 -5.30 -2.33 -6.61
N GLU A 48 -6.58 -1.99 -6.57
CA GLU A 48 -7.60 -2.55 -7.47
C GLU A 48 -7.28 -2.27 -8.95
N GLU A 49 -6.86 -1.04 -9.27
CA GLU A 49 -6.41 -0.66 -10.62
C GLU A 49 -5.14 -1.42 -11.06
N GLU A 50 -4.11 -1.48 -10.21
CA GLU A 50 -2.84 -2.14 -10.54
C GLU A 50 -3.00 -3.66 -10.76
N PHE A 51 -3.92 -4.28 -10.02
CA PHE A 51 -4.13 -5.73 -10.06
C PHE A 51 -5.33 -6.14 -10.91
N GLU A 52 -6.02 -5.18 -11.55
CA GLU A 52 -7.25 -5.39 -12.32
C GLU A 52 -8.27 -6.25 -11.54
N CYS A 53 -8.41 -5.98 -10.24
CA CYS A 53 -9.28 -6.70 -9.33
C CYS A 53 -10.30 -5.77 -8.66
N GLU A 54 -11.43 -6.35 -8.24
CA GLU A 54 -12.41 -5.68 -7.38
C GLU A 54 -12.45 -6.46 -6.05
N ILE A 55 -12.36 -5.75 -4.92
CA ILE A 55 -12.30 -6.32 -3.56
C ILE A 55 -13.66 -6.22 -2.86
#